data_AF-A0A1Q9CZ29-F1
#
_entry.id   AF-A0A1Q9CZ29-F1
#
_cell.length_a   1.000
_cell.length_b   1.000
_cell.length_c   1.000
_cell.angle_alpha   90.00
_cell.angle_beta   90.00
_cell.angle_gamma   90.00
#
_symmetry.space_group_name_H-M   'P 1'
#
loop_
_entity.id
_entity.type
_entity.pdbx_description
1 polymer ?
#
loop_
_entity_poly.entity_id
_entity_poly.type
_entity_poly.pdbx_seq_one_letter_code
_entity_poly.pdbx_strand_id
1 'polypeptide(L)'
;MTLIVISIIVVINSNSATKEIATFGRIIITIIIIIIIIALILIIILLIVIIIIIIIIVTATITTIIIIIIIIFIIIIIIIIIIIVIIIIIIIIIIIIIIAITIVTIVIIIGSSIVSTMITFSVLQSFLCFPVTVQEALLSGTDLTWEDCMAEALALSNGLERCGRLAEESTEESNAPTNELTNAVGSPDLLETFVLRCLVQRRVAPAAAESNVVYGLPPRFRQRVFFNGESLKDAVRQVDDLGTAARQGSVSKATLSDAELSPDAELSPDAALGRDAELLSLEPMPEPRVEPWTDGAPLMLKPQLLRNLNSEDGALN
;
A
#
# COMPACT_ATOMS: atom_id res chain seq x y z
N MET A 1 53.73 57.74 -42.10
CA MET A 1 53.41 59.18 -42.02
C MET A 1 54.66 60.03 -41.85
N THR A 2 55.49 59.84 -40.81
CA THR A 2 56.70 60.64 -40.55
C THR A 2 57.74 60.65 -41.68
N LEU A 3 58.04 59.51 -42.30
CA LEU A 3 59.00 59.41 -43.42
C LEU A 3 58.53 60.14 -44.70
N ILE A 4 57.21 60.25 -44.91
CA ILE A 4 56.62 60.94 -46.06
C ILE A 4 56.77 62.45 -45.88
N VAL A 5 56.52 62.96 -44.66
CA VAL A 5 56.68 64.38 -44.31
C VAL A 5 58.13 64.84 -44.49
N ILE A 6 59.09 64.03 -44.05
CA ILE A 6 60.52 64.33 -44.21
C ILE A 6 60.93 64.40 -45.68
N SER A 7 60.41 63.49 -46.52
CA SER A 7 60.71 63.49 -47.97
C SER A 7 60.13 64.72 -48.69
N ILE A 8 58.95 65.19 -48.28
CA ILE A 8 58.34 66.41 -48.83
C ILE A 8 59.15 67.66 -48.45
N ILE A 9 59.61 67.76 -47.20
CA ILE A 9 60.39 68.91 -46.70
C ILE A 9 61.73 69.04 -47.44
N VAL A 10 62.42 67.92 -47.69
CA VAL A 10 63.72 67.92 -48.39
C VAL A 10 63.59 68.36 -49.85
N VAL A 11 62.51 67.98 -50.53
CA VAL A 11 62.29 68.34 -51.94
C VAL A 11 61.94 69.83 -52.11
N ILE A 12 61.23 70.41 -51.14
CA ILE A 12 60.87 71.85 -51.18
C ILE A 12 62.13 72.73 -51.02
N ASN A 13 63.17 72.24 -50.36
CA ASN A 13 64.34 73.06 -49.97
C ASN A 13 65.52 73.06 -50.97
N SER A 14 65.36 72.49 -52.17
CA SER A 14 66.45 72.40 -53.17
C SER A 14 66.50 73.64 -54.08
N ASN A 15 67.63 74.38 -54.05
CA ASN A 15 67.79 75.72 -54.64
C ASN A 15 67.98 75.77 -56.18
N SER A 16 67.16 76.65 -56.80
CA SER A 16 67.17 77.41 -58.07
C SER A 16 67.92 76.99 -59.37
N ALA A 17 68.90 76.10 -59.39
CA ALA A 17 69.71 75.85 -60.61
C ALA A 17 69.15 74.74 -61.54
N THR A 18 68.11 74.01 -61.15
CA THR A 18 67.61 72.82 -61.86
C THR A 18 66.10 72.85 -62.12
N LYS A 19 65.58 73.95 -62.69
CA LYS A 19 64.12 74.15 -62.87
C LYS A 19 63.42 73.05 -63.66
N GLU A 20 64.05 72.49 -64.69
CA GLU A 20 63.44 71.40 -65.49
C GLU A 20 63.52 70.03 -64.79
N ILE A 21 64.60 69.75 -64.06
CA ILE A 21 64.71 68.49 -63.29
C ILE A 21 63.75 68.54 -62.08
N ALA A 22 63.52 69.73 -61.53
CA ALA A 22 62.59 69.94 -60.41
C ALA A 22 61.11 69.68 -60.79
N THR A 23 60.69 69.93 -62.04
CA THR A 23 59.31 69.64 -62.48
C THR A 23 59.07 68.14 -62.60
N PHE A 24 60.00 67.37 -63.17
CA PHE A 24 59.92 65.91 -63.22
C PHE A 24 59.90 65.28 -61.81
N GLY A 25 60.75 65.78 -60.90
CA GLY A 25 60.77 65.32 -59.51
C GLY A 25 59.42 65.54 -58.81
N ARG A 26 58.78 66.70 -59.00
CA ARG A 26 57.45 67.00 -58.45
C ARG A 26 56.36 66.07 -58.98
N ILE A 27 56.38 65.74 -60.27
CA ILE A 27 55.41 64.81 -60.87
C ILE A 27 55.55 63.41 -60.25
N ILE A 28 56.77 62.88 -60.15
CA ILE A 28 57.02 61.55 -59.57
C ILE A 28 56.55 61.49 -58.11
N ILE A 29 56.86 62.52 -57.31
CA ILE A 29 56.43 62.58 -55.90
C ILE A 29 54.91 62.61 -55.80
N THR A 30 54.24 63.37 -56.66
CA THR A 30 52.77 63.45 -56.68
C THR A 30 52.16 62.08 -56.97
N ILE A 31 52.71 61.34 -57.93
CA ILE A 31 52.26 59.98 -58.26
C ILE A 31 52.47 59.03 -57.06
N ILE A 32 53.62 59.08 -56.40
CA ILE A 32 53.90 58.25 -55.22
C ILE A 32 52.91 58.55 -54.10
N ILE A 33 52.61 59.83 -53.84
CA ILE A 33 51.62 60.22 -52.83
C ILE A 33 50.24 59.67 -53.18
N ILE A 34 49.81 59.77 -54.45
CA ILE A 34 48.53 59.22 -54.90
C ILE A 34 48.47 57.71 -54.69
N ILE A 35 49.53 56.97 -55.04
CA ILE A 35 49.60 55.51 -54.83
C ILE A 35 49.47 55.17 -53.34
N ILE A 36 50.17 55.92 -52.46
CA ILE A 36 50.07 55.72 -51.01
C ILE A 36 48.65 55.98 -50.50
N ILE A 37 47.99 57.03 -50.99
CA ILE A 37 46.60 57.35 -50.62
C ILE A 37 45.66 56.23 -51.07
N ILE A 38 45.79 55.74 -52.31
CA ILE A 38 44.97 54.63 -52.82
C ILE A 38 45.20 53.36 -51.99
N ALA A 39 46.45 53.03 -51.67
CA ALA A 39 46.78 51.88 -50.82
C ALA A 39 46.17 52.02 -49.42
N LEU A 40 46.21 53.21 -48.82
CA LEU A 40 45.59 53.49 -47.54
C LEU A 40 44.07 53.31 -47.59
N ILE A 41 43.41 53.81 -48.64
CA ILE A 41 41.96 53.65 -48.85
C ILE A 41 41.62 52.17 -48.99
N LEU A 42 42.40 51.40 -49.76
CA LEU A 42 42.19 49.96 -49.92
C LEU A 42 42.30 49.22 -48.58
N ILE A 43 43.28 49.56 -47.73
CA ILE A 43 43.44 48.99 -46.40
C ILE A 43 42.24 49.33 -45.50
N ILE A 44 41.74 50.57 -45.56
CA ILE A 44 40.55 50.98 -44.80
C ILE A 44 39.32 50.20 -45.25
N ILE A 45 39.11 50.05 -46.56
CA ILE A 45 38.00 49.26 -47.11
C ILE A 45 38.11 47.81 -46.65
N LEU A 46 39.31 47.21 -46.73
CA LEU A 46 39.55 45.84 -46.25
C LEU A 46 39.21 45.70 -44.75
N LEU A 47 39.62 46.67 -43.93
CA LEU A 47 39.32 46.69 -42.50
C LEU A 47 37.80 46.74 -42.25
N ILE A 48 37.08 47.60 -42.98
CA ILE A 48 35.62 47.71 -42.87
C ILE A 48 34.96 46.37 -43.25
N VAL A 49 35.41 45.73 -44.32
CA VAL A 49 34.90 44.41 -44.73
C VAL A 49 35.13 43.36 -43.65
N ILE A 50 36.32 43.32 -43.04
CA ILE A 50 36.62 42.40 -41.93
C ILE A 50 35.69 42.66 -40.74
N ILE A 51 35.48 43.92 -40.36
CA ILE A 51 34.56 44.29 -39.27
C ILE A 51 33.13 43.82 -39.57
N ILE A 52 32.64 44.03 -40.80
CA ILE A 52 31.32 43.57 -41.22
C ILE A 52 31.20 42.05 -41.11
N ILE A 53 32.21 41.30 -41.57
CA ILE A 53 32.24 39.83 -41.45
C ILE A 53 32.17 39.39 -39.98
N ILE A 54 32.94 40.03 -39.10
CA ILE A 54 32.91 39.74 -37.66
C ILE A 54 31.51 39.99 -37.08
N ILE A 55 30.86 41.11 -37.44
CA ILE A 55 29.49 41.42 -36.99
C ILE A 55 28.50 40.36 -37.48
N ILE A 56 28.61 39.91 -38.73
CA ILE A 56 27.74 38.85 -39.28
C ILE A 56 27.95 37.54 -38.53
N ILE A 57 29.20 37.15 -38.23
CA ILE A 57 29.49 35.94 -37.46
C ILE A 57 28.91 36.03 -36.06
N VAL A 58 29.11 37.16 -35.37
CA VAL A 58 28.61 37.37 -34.00
C VAL A 58 27.08 37.38 -33.95
N THR A 59 26.42 38.03 -34.91
CA THR A 59 24.95 38.02 -34.99
C THR A 59 24.43 36.62 -35.28
N ALA A 60 25.06 35.88 -36.20
CA ALA A 60 24.72 34.49 -36.46
C ALA A 60 24.86 33.62 -35.20
N THR A 61 25.99 33.69 -34.48
CA THR A 61 26.18 32.90 -33.25
C THR A 61 25.15 33.26 -32.17
N ILE A 62 24.87 34.54 -31.94
CA ILE A 62 23.84 34.97 -30.98
C ILE A 62 22.46 34.39 -31.38
N THR A 63 22.08 34.47 -32.65
CA THR A 63 20.79 33.93 -33.11
C THR A 63 20.71 32.42 -32.91
N THR A 64 21.79 31.68 -33.17
CA THR A 64 21.83 30.23 -32.91
C THR A 64 21.69 29.90 -31.42
N ILE A 65 22.33 30.66 -30.54
CA ILE A 65 22.22 30.49 -29.08
C ILE A 65 20.77 30.73 -28.63
N ILE A 66 20.14 31.79 -29.12
CA ILE A 66 18.73 32.10 -28.81
C ILE A 66 17.81 30.95 -29.25
N ILE A 67 18.01 30.42 -30.47
CA ILE A 67 17.22 29.29 -30.98
C ILE A 67 17.38 28.05 -30.08
N ILE A 68 18.62 27.73 -29.66
CA ILE A 68 18.89 26.61 -28.75
C ILE A 68 18.15 26.80 -27.40
N ILE A 69 18.18 28.00 -26.83
CA ILE A 69 17.47 28.32 -25.58
C ILE A 69 15.96 28.12 -25.75
N ILE A 70 15.38 28.58 -26.86
CA ILE A 70 13.96 28.39 -27.16
C ILE A 70 13.61 26.90 -27.26
N ILE A 71 14.44 26.10 -27.94
CA ILE A 71 14.22 24.65 -28.05
C ILE A 71 14.25 23.98 -26.67
N ILE A 72 15.23 24.33 -25.83
CA ILE A 72 15.32 23.80 -24.46
C ILE A 72 14.08 24.16 -23.65
N PHE A 73 13.61 25.41 -23.75
CA PHE A 73 12.39 25.85 -23.06
C PHE A 73 11.15 25.07 -23.52
N ILE A 74 11.00 24.82 -24.83
CA ILE A 74 9.91 24.00 -25.37
C ILE A 74 9.99 22.57 -24.81
N ILE A 75 11.18 21.96 -24.74
CA ILE A 75 11.38 20.63 -24.16
C ILE A 75 10.96 20.60 -22.68
N ILE A 76 11.35 21.61 -21.90
CA ILE A 76 10.96 21.73 -20.49
C ILE A 76 9.42 21.81 -20.35
N ILE A 77 8.75 22.61 -21.18
CA ILE A 77 7.28 22.71 -21.18
C ILE A 77 6.65 21.34 -21.48
N ILE A 78 7.15 20.61 -22.49
CA ILE A 78 6.63 19.28 -22.84
C ILE A 78 6.79 18.32 -21.66
N ILE A 79 7.94 18.32 -20.98
CA ILE A 79 8.17 17.49 -19.79
C ILE A 79 7.18 17.82 -18.68
N ILE A 80 6.93 19.12 -18.42
CA ILE A 80 5.96 19.54 -17.41
C ILE A 80 4.55 19.04 -17.76
N ILE A 81 4.14 19.14 -19.03
CA ILE A 81 2.83 18.64 -19.50
C ILE A 81 2.73 17.12 -19.26
N ILE A 82 3.77 16.35 -19.59
CA ILE A 82 3.80 14.90 -19.35
C ILE A 82 3.64 14.58 -17.86
N ILE A 83 4.36 15.29 -16.98
CA ILE A 83 4.25 15.12 -15.52
C ILE A 83 2.81 15.38 -15.06
N ILE A 84 2.18 16.47 -15.53
CA ILE A 84 0.79 16.80 -15.18
C ILE A 84 -0.16 15.68 -15.63
N VAL A 85 0.02 15.14 -16.84
CA VAL A 85 -0.80 14.03 -17.35
C VAL A 85 -0.65 12.78 -16.48
N ILE A 86 0.58 12.44 -16.06
CA ILE A 86 0.84 11.31 -15.16
C ILE A 86 0.13 11.51 -13.82
N ILE A 87 0.20 12.73 -13.24
CA ILE A 87 -0.48 13.05 -11.98
C ILE A 87 -2.00 12.86 -12.12
N ILE A 88 -2.59 13.35 -13.24
CA ILE A 88 -4.02 13.16 -13.51
C ILE A 88 -4.38 11.67 -13.58
N ILE A 89 -3.58 10.86 -14.28
CA ILE A 89 -3.80 9.41 -14.36
C ILE A 89 -3.76 8.77 -12.96
N ILE A 90 -2.80 9.13 -12.13
CA ILE A 90 -2.70 8.64 -10.74
C ILE A 90 -3.94 9.01 -9.94
N ILE A 91 -4.42 10.26 -10.03
CA ILE A 91 -5.65 10.71 -9.36
C ILE A 91 -6.85 9.89 -9.81
N ILE A 92 -7.00 9.62 -11.12
CA ILE A 92 -8.07 8.80 -11.65
C ILE A 92 -8.02 7.38 -11.09
N ILE A 93 -6.83 6.77 -11.02
CA ILE A 93 -6.64 5.43 -10.43
C ILE A 93 -7.06 5.42 -8.95
N ILE A 94 -6.66 6.44 -8.17
CA ILE A 94 -7.05 6.56 -6.76
C ILE A 94 -8.58 6.66 -6.63
N ILE A 95 -9.24 7.46 -7.46
CA ILE A 95 -10.71 7.59 -7.46
C ILE A 95 -11.37 6.23 -7.74
N ILE A 96 -10.88 5.48 -8.72
CA ILE A 96 -11.40 4.14 -9.05
C ILE A 96 -11.25 3.19 -7.85
N ILE A 97 -10.09 3.20 -7.17
CA ILE A 97 -9.86 2.39 -5.97
C ILE A 97 -10.84 2.76 -4.85
N ILE A 98 -11.05 4.05 -4.60
CA ILE A 98 -12.02 4.52 -3.60
C ILE A 98 -13.42 4.02 -3.94
N ILE A 99 -13.85 4.17 -5.21
CA ILE A 99 -15.15 3.67 -5.66
C ILE A 99 -15.26 2.16 -5.44
N ALA A 100 -14.24 1.38 -5.79
CA ALA A 100 -14.24 -0.07 -5.58
C ALA A 100 -14.37 -0.43 -4.10
N ILE A 101 -13.62 0.23 -3.21
CA ILE A 101 -13.73 0.05 -1.76
C ILE A 101 -15.14 0.38 -1.28
N THR A 102 -15.74 1.50 -1.73
CA THR A 102 -17.11 1.87 -1.34
C THR A 102 -18.15 0.85 -1.80
N ILE A 103 -17.98 0.26 -2.98
CA ILE A 103 -18.87 -0.81 -3.46
C ILE A 103 -18.74 -2.04 -2.56
N VAL A 104 -17.51 -2.45 -2.22
CA VAL A 104 -17.27 -3.59 -1.32
C VAL A 104 -17.87 -3.35 0.06
N THR A 105 -17.71 -2.15 0.64
CA THR A 105 -18.31 -1.84 1.96
C THR A 105 -19.83 -1.87 1.91
N ILE A 106 -20.45 -1.32 0.85
CA ILE A 106 -21.90 -1.41 0.65
C ILE A 106 -22.37 -2.87 0.57
N VAL A 107 -21.66 -3.72 -0.18
CA VAL A 107 -21.98 -5.15 -0.28
C VAL A 107 -21.90 -5.85 1.07
N ILE A 108 -20.88 -5.54 1.89
CA ILE A 108 -20.73 -6.11 3.24
C ILE A 108 -21.87 -5.64 4.16
N ILE A 109 -22.26 -4.37 4.09
CA ILE A 109 -23.37 -3.81 4.90
C ILE A 109 -24.69 -4.48 4.51
N ILE A 110 -24.97 -4.60 3.22
CA ILE A 110 -26.19 -5.27 2.73
C ILE A 110 -26.16 -6.75 3.14
N GLY A 111 -25.04 -7.45 2.93
CA GLY A 111 -24.88 -8.85 3.31
C GLY A 111 -25.11 -9.10 4.80
N SER A 112 -24.55 -8.26 5.67
CA SER A 112 -24.74 -8.38 7.12
C SER A 112 -26.18 -8.06 7.57
N SER A 113 -26.86 -7.12 6.91
CA SER A 113 -28.29 -6.84 7.17
C SER A 113 -29.19 -8.02 6.81
N ILE A 114 -28.91 -8.71 5.71
CA ILE A 114 -29.67 -9.90 5.28
C ILE A 114 -29.47 -11.04 6.28
N VAL A 115 -28.24 -11.29 6.73
CA VAL A 115 -27.97 -12.34 7.73
C VAL A 115 -28.67 -12.03 9.06
N SER A 116 -28.64 -10.77 9.51
CA SER A 116 -29.32 -10.37 10.74
C SER A 116 -30.84 -10.60 10.68
N THR A 117 -31.48 -10.26 9.55
CA THR A 117 -32.93 -10.47 9.36
C THR A 117 -33.31 -11.95 9.26
N MET A 118 -32.46 -12.80 8.67
CA MET A 118 -32.71 -14.24 8.64
C MET A 118 -32.60 -14.89 10.02
N ILE A 119 -31.65 -14.43 10.86
CA ILE A 119 -31.52 -14.91 12.24
C ILE A 119 -32.75 -14.51 13.06
N THR A 120 -33.21 -13.26 12.98
CA THR A 120 -34.39 -12.81 13.73
C THR A 120 -35.66 -13.54 13.27
N PHE A 121 -35.83 -13.77 11.96
CA PHE A 121 -36.95 -14.54 11.44
C PHE A 121 -36.92 -16.00 11.91
N SER A 122 -35.75 -16.64 11.91
CA SER A 122 -35.59 -18.03 12.36
C SER A 122 -35.91 -18.18 13.86
N VAL A 123 -35.47 -17.21 14.67
CA VAL A 123 -35.79 -17.16 16.11
C VAL A 123 -37.29 -16.95 16.30
N LEU A 124 -37.91 -16.01 15.58
CA LEU A 124 -39.35 -15.74 15.67
C LEU A 124 -40.18 -16.97 15.25
N GLN A 125 -39.78 -17.65 14.17
CA GLN A 125 -40.43 -18.88 13.71
C GLN A 125 -40.31 -20.01 14.75
N SER A 126 -39.17 -20.10 15.44
CA SER A 126 -38.96 -21.06 16.53
C SER A 126 -39.86 -20.75 17.72
N PHE A 127 -40.07 -19.47 18.05
CA PHE A 127 -41.02 -19.04 19.09
C PHE A 127 -42.48 -19.29 18.70
N LEU A 128 -42.85 -19.09 17.43
CA LEU A 128 -44.22 -19.33 16.96
C LEU A 128 -44.57 -20.82 16.79
N CYS A 129 -43.55 -21.69 16.73
CA CYS A 129 -43.72 -23.14 16.77
C CYS A 129 -43.58 -23.73 18.18
N PHE A 130 -43.49 -22.91 19.23
CA PHE A 130 -43.69 -23.44 20.59
C PHE A 130 -45.09 -24.08 20.64
N PRO A 131 -45.21 -25.32 21.11
CA PRO A 131 -46.47 -26.04 21.08
C PRO A 131 -47.50 -25.25 21.88
N VAL A 132 -48.69 -25.07 21.29
CA VAL A 132 -49.86 -24.38 21.87
C VAL A 132 -50.17 -24.85 23.29
N THR A 133 -49.75 -26.07 23.64
CA THR A 133 -49.87 -26.66 24.97
C THR A 133 -49.16 -25.86 26.07
N VAL A 134 -48.02 -25.23 25.80
CA VAL A 134 -47.32 -24.38 26.79
C VAL A 134 -48.02 -23.03 26.95
N GLN A 135 -48.64 -22.53 25.89
CA GLN A 135 -49.40 -21.28 25.93
C GLN A 135 -50.72 -21.43 26.72
N GLU A 136 -51.39 -22.59 26.60
CA GLU A 136 -52.55 -22.91 27.45
C GLU A 136 -52.15 -23.09 28.92
N ALA A 137 -51.00 -23.72 29.22
CA ALA A 137 -50.50 -23.88 30.58
C ALA A 137 -50.13 -22.56 31.26
N LEU A 138 -49.58 -21.60 30.51
CA LEU A 138 -49.27 -20.25 31.03
C LEU A 138 -50.53 -19.43 31.33
N LEU A 139 -51.61 -19.63 30.54
CA LEU A 139 -52.90 -18.97 30.73
C LEU A 139 -53.74 -19.62 31.85
N SER A 140 -53.50 -20.90 32.17
CA SER A 140 -54.20 -21.59 33.27
C SER A 140 -53.68 -21.24 34.66
N GLY A 141 -52.62 -20.42 34.78
CA GLY A 141 -52.11 -19.93 36.08
C GLY A 141 -51.60 -21.03 36.99
N THR A 142 -51.24 -22.19 36.44
CA THR A 142 -50.59 -23.27 37.17
C THR A 142 -49.13 -22.91 37.38
N ASP A 143 -48.65 -22.94 38.63
CA ASP A 143 -47.25 -22.72 39.01
C ASP A 143 -46.37 -23.86 38.49
N LEU A 144 -46.19 -23.93 37.17
CA LEU A 144 -45.22 -24.80 36.53
C LEU A 144 -43.90 -24.04 36.54
N THR A 145 -42.92 -24.61 37.23
CA THR A 145 -41.58 -24.05 37.24
C THR A 145 -40.96 -24.23 35.86
N TRP A 146 -40.08 -23.31 35.46
CA TRP A 146 -39.36 -23.40 34.17
C TRP A 146 -38.65 -24.75 33.99
N GLU A 147 -38.25 -25.37 35.10
CA GLU A 147 -37.58 -26.68 35.14
C GLU A 147 -38.49 -27.80 34.64
N ASP A 148 -39.79 -27.79 34.98
CA ASP A 148 -40.75 -28.82 34.57
C ASP A 148 -41.04 -28.75 33.06
N CYS A 149 -41.23 -27.54 32.52
CA CYS A 149 -41.44 -27.33 31.08
C CYS A 149 -40.20 -27.72 30.25
N MET A 150 -39.01 -27.43 30.76
CA MET A 150 -37.76 -27.75 30.05
C MET A 150 -37.49 -29.27 30.07
N ALA A 151 -37.84 -29.96 31.16
CA ALA A 151 -37.74 -31.42 31.27
C ALA A 151 -38.67 -32.15 30.27
N GLU A 152 -39.90 -31.66 30.09
CA GLU A 152 -40.86 -32.25 29.16
C GLU A 152 -40.49 -31.99 27.69
N ALA A 153 -39.98 -30.79 27.37
CA ALA A 153 -39.44 -30.48 26.04
C ALA A 153 -38.20 -31.34 25.70
N LEU A 154 -37.33 -31.61 26.69
CA LEU A 154 -36.19 -32.53 26.55
C LEU A 154 -36.66 -33.98 26.34
N ALA A 155 -37.72 -34.41 27.01
CA ALA A 155 -38.30 -35.74 26.83
C ALA A 155 -38.89 -35.93 25.41
N LEU A 156 -39.59 -34.91 24.88
CA LEU A 156 -40.14 -34.94 23.52
C LEU A 156 -39.05 -34.88 22.44
N SER A 157 -38.04 -33.99 22.58
CA SER A 157 -37.00 -33.83 21.54
C SER A 157 -36.08 -35.05 21.40
N ASN A 158 -35.95 -35.86 22.45
CA ASN A 158 -35.21 -37.11 22.43
C ASN A 158 -35.99 -38.28 21.82
N GLY A 159 -37.22 -38.07 21.32
CA GLY A 159 -38.02 -39.13 20.71
C GLY A 159 -38.34 -40.26 21.69
N LEU A 160 -38.39 -39.95 23.00
CA LEU A 160 -38.62 -40.93 24.05
C LEU A 160 -40.10 -41.29 24.24
N GLU A 161 -41.00 -40.73 23.43
CA GLU A 161 -42.41 -41.09 23.42
C GLU A 161 -42.71 -42.50 22.88
N ARG A 162 -41.70 -43.26 22.44
CA ARG A 162 -41.90 -44.63 21.91
C ARG A 162 -41.34 -45.79 22.71
N CYS A 163 -40.88 -45.58 23.95
CA CYS A 163 -40.43 -46.67 24.83
C CYS A 163 -41.33 -46.93 26.05
N GLY A 164 -42.56 -46.41 26.08
CA GLY A 164 -43.53 -46.64 27.16
C GLY A 164 -44.39 -47.91 27.02
N ARG A 165 -44.08 -48.81 26.09
CA ARG A 165 -44.73 -50.12 25.95
C ARG A 165 -43.67 -51.12 25.52
N LEU A 166 -43.11 -51.87 26.47
CA LEU A 166 -42.44 -53.18 26.35
C LEU A 166 -41.50 -53.39 27.57
N ALA A 167 -42.00 -53.13 28.79
CA ALA A 167 -41.30 -53.47 30.03
C ALA A 167 -42.28 -54.04 31.07
N GLU A 168 -43.14 -54.94 30.61
CA GLU A 168 -43.63 -56.06 31.41
C GLU A 168 -43.15 -57.30 30.64
N GLU A 169 -42.55 -58.26 31.34
CA GLU A 169 -42.08 -59.56 30.83
C GLU A 169 -40.59 -59.64 30.39
N SER A 170 -39.69 -59.66 31.38
CA SER A 170 -38.63 -60.69 31.45
C SER A 170 -37.86 -60.57 32.78
N THR A 171 -38.36 -61.27 33.79
CA THR A 171 -37.57 -61.70 34.95
C THR A 171 -36.60 -62.79 34.51
N GLU A 172 -35.31 -62.48 34.36
CA GLU A 172 -34.25 -63.49 34.44
C GLU A 172 -32.94 -62.84 34.94
N GLU A 173 -32.74 -63.03 36.24
CA GLU A 173 -31.49 -63.26 36.97
C GLU A 173 -30.17 -63.16 36.17
N SER A 174 -29.52 -61.98 36.24
CA SER A 174 -28.09 -61.84 35.94
C SER A 174 -27.44 -60.95 36.99
N ASN A 175 -26.72 -61.60 37.90
CA ASN A 175 -25.89 -60.98 38.92
C ASN A 175 -24.68 -60.32 38.25
N ALA A 176 -24.78 -59.03 37.96
CA ALA A 176 -23.66 -58.14 37.67
C ALA A 176 -23.69 -56.96 38.65
N PRO A 177 -22.54 -56.51 39.19
CA PRO A 177 -22.51 -55.48 40.23
C PRO A 177 -22.88 -54.10 39.66
N THR A 178 -24.07 -53.61 40.01
CA THR A 178 -24.62 -52.30 39.58
C THR A 178 -24.25 -51.12 40.48
N ASN A 179 -23.17 -51.19 41.27
CA ASN A 179 -22.88 -50.21 42.31
C ASN A 179 -21.85 -49.11 41.95
N GLU A 180 -21.47 -48.91 40.69
CA GLU A 180 -20.50 -47.86 40.33
C GLU A 180 -20.97 -46.82 39.28
N LEU A 181 -22.19 -46.89 38.75
CA LEU A 181 -22.62 -45.95 37.70
C LEU A 181 -23.58 -44.83 38.15
N THR A 182 -24.14 -44.89 39.36
CA THR A 182 -25.05 -43.86 39.88
C THR A 182 -24.36 -42.72 40.64
N ASN A 183 -23.07 -42.87 40.98
CA ASN A 183 -22.29 -41.81 41.67
C ASN A 183 -21.42 -40.95 40.74
N ALA A 184 -21.43 -41.19 39.42
CA ALA A 184 -20.64 -40.42 38.45
C ALA A 184 -21.44 -39.32 37.70
N VAL A 185 -22.74 -39.16 38.00
CA VAL A 185 -23.65 -38.22 37.31
C VAL A 185 -23.93 -36.95 38.14
N GLY A 186 -23.11 -36.70 39.18
CA GLY A 186 -23.26 -35.52 40.06
C GLY A 186 -22.45 -34.28 39.65
N SER A 187 -21.67 -34.34 38.56
CA SER A 187 -20.87 -33.19 38.10
C SER A 187 -21.52 -32.57 36.85
N PRO A 188 -22.07 -31.35 36.93
CA PRO A 188 -22.65 -30.65 35.78
C PRO A 188 -21.66 -30.49 34.61
N ASP A 189 -20.35 -30.52 34.88
CA ASP A 189 -19.30 -30.37 33.87
C ASP A 189 -19.25 -31.56 32.88
N LEU A 190 -19.58 -32.78 33.33
CA LEU A 190 -19.56 -33.96 32.45
C LEU A 190 -20.75 -33.99 31.49
N LEU A 191 -21.90 -33.44 31.90
CA LEU A 191 -23.08 -33.34 31.04
C LEU A 191 -22.86 -32.28 29.95
N GLU A 192 -22.29 -31.12 30.30
CA GLU A 192 -21.89 -30.12 29.30
C GLU A 192 -20.88 -30.68 28.31
N THR A 193 -19.86 -31.41 28.80
CA THR A 193 -18.84 -32.02 27.94
C THR A 193 -19.44 -33.07 27.00
N PHE A 194 -20.39 -33.89 27.47
CA PHE A 194 -21.05 -34.90 26.63
C PHE A 194 -21.99 -34.29 25.60
N VAL A 195 -22.75 -33.26 25.98
CA VAL A 195 -23.64 -32.51 25.08
C VAL A 195 -22.84 -31.76 24.02
N LEU A 196 -21.72 -31.13 24.39
CA LEU A 196 -20.78 -30.54 23.43
C LEU A 196 -20.20 -31.58 22.48
N ARG A 197 -19.81 -32.77 22.97
CA ARG A 197 -19.27 -33.85 22.14
C ARG A 197 -20.30 -34.37 21.13
N CYS A 198 -21.56 -34.51 21.54
CA CYS A 198 -22.67 -34.88 20.65
C CYS A 198 -23.01 -33.78 19.64
N LEU A 199 -23.04 -32.51 20.05
CA LEU A 199 -23.35 -31.38 19.15
C LEU A 199 -22.22 -31.14 18.13
N VAL A 200 -20.97 -31.26 18.54
CA VAL A 200 -19.79 -31.13 17.66
C VAL A 200 -19.76 -32.27 16.64
N GLN A 201 -19.96 -33.53 17.06
CA GLN A 201 -19.97 -34.65 16.10
C GLN A 201 -21.15 -34.59 15.13
N ARG A 202 -22.33 -34.16 15.59
CA ARG A 202 -23.55 -34.18 14.76
C ARG A 202 -23.66 -32.98 13.82
N ARG A 203 -23.02 -31.84 14.12
CA ARG A 203 -23.03 -30.64 13.25
C ARG A 203 -21.80 -30.47 12.39
N VAL A 204 -20.60 -30.88 12.83
CA VAL A 204 -19.37 -30.60 12.08
C VAL A 204 -19.18 -31.53 10.87
N ALA A 205 -19.62 -32.78 10.96
CA ALA A 205 -19.55 -33.73 9.85
C ALA A 205 -20.39 -33.31 8.63
N PRO A 206 -21.67 -32.91 8.77
CA PRO A 206 -22.46 -32.43 7.63
C PRO A 206 -21.99 -31.05 7.13
N ALA A 207 -21.57 -30.13 8.01
CA ALA A 207 -21.08 -28.82 7.59
C ALA A 207 -19.80 -28.90 6.74
N ALA A 208 -18.90 -29.85 7.05
CA ALA A 208 -17.73 -30.11 6.22
C ALA A 208 -18.08 -30.72 4.86
N ALA A 209 -19.14 -31.53 4.79
CA ALA A 209 -19.63 -32.08 3.53
C ALA A 209 -20.30 -31.02 2.65
N GLU A 210 -21.06 -30.10 3.24
CA GLU A 210 -21.68 -28.96 2.54
C GLU A 210 -20.63 -27.97 2.02
N SER A 211 -19.58 -27.68 2.80
CA SER A 211 -18.44 -26.87 2.34
C SER A 211 -17.82 -27.43 1.06
N ASN A 212 -17.59 -28.75 0.98
CA ASN A 212 -17.06 -29.37 -0.23
C ASN A 212 -17.96 -29.19 -1.46
N VAL A 213 -19.29 -29.15 -1.27
CA VAL A 213 -20.25 -28.89 -2.35
C VAL A 213 -20.19 -27.43 -2.81
N VAL A 214 -20.13 -26.49 -1.87
CA VAL A 214 -20.05 -25.03 -2.18
C VAL A 214 -18.77 -24.69 -2.95
N TYR A 215 -17.66 -25.35 -2.63
CA TYR A 215 -16.37 -25.11 -3.29
C TYR A 215 -16.04 -26.08 -4.44
N GLY A 216 -16.97 -26.94 -4.85
CA GLY A 216 -16.81 -27.86 -5.98
C GLY A 216 -15.72 -28.92 -5.79
N LEU A 217 -15.39 -29.27 -4.54
CA LEU A 217 -14.36 -30.24 -4.22
C LEU A 217 -14.92 -31.67 -4.33
N PRO A 218 -14.16 -32.63 -4.92
CA PRO A 218 -14.60 -34.01 -5.01
C PRO A 218 -14.88 -34.62 -3.62
N PRO A 219 -15.86 -35.53 -3.45
CA PRO A 219 -16.22 -36.12 -2.14
C PRO A 219 -15.08 -36.84 -1.41
N ARG A 220 -13.97 -37.10 -2.09
CA ARG A 220 -12.76 -37.73 -1.53
C ARG A 220 -11.78 -36.72 -0.91
N PHE A 221 -11.97 -35.42 -1.13
CA PHE A 221 -11.14 -34.38 -0.57
C PHE A 221 -11.52 -34.15 0.90
N ARG A 222 -10.64 -34.57 1.81
CA ARG A 222 -10.81 -34.37 3.25
C ARG A 222 -10.24 -33.01 3.63
N GLN A 223 -11.09 -31.99 3.68
CA GLN A 223 -10.71 -30.69 4.21
C GLN A 223 -10.37 -30.85 5.69
N ARG A 224 -9.16 -30.43 6.09
CA ARG A 224 -8.77 -30.43 7.50
C ARG A 224 -9.36 -29.17 8.13
N VAL A 225 -10.28 -29.35 9.07
CA VAL A 225 -10.84 -28.25 9.86
C VAL A 225 -9.86 -27.96 11.00
N PHE A 226 -9.46 -26.70 11.15
CA PHE A 226 -8.63 -26.25 12.26
C PHE A 226 -9.48 -25.41 13.21
N PHE A 227 -9.28 -25.59 14.52
CA PHE A 227 -9.90 -24.79 15.57
C PHE A 227 -8.79 -24.22 16.45
N ASN A 228 -8.70 -22.89 16.56
CA ASN A 228 -7.62 -22.19 17.26
C ASN A 228 -6.19 -22.59 16.82
N GLY A 229 -5.99 -22.88 15.54
CA GLY A 229 -4.69 -23.23 14.97
C GLY A 229 -4.32 -24.72 15.07
N GLU A 230 -5.06 -25.52 15.83
CA GLU A 230 -4.86 -26.98 15.91
C GLU A 230 -5.84 -27.73 15.02
N SER A 231 -5.44 -28.90 14.51
CA SER A 231 -6.36 -29.71 13.71
C SER A 231 -7.48 -30.23 14.63
N LEU A 232 -8.73 -30.20 14.17
CA LEU A 232 -9.88 -30.61 14.98
C LEU A 232 -9.73 -32.05 15.51
N LYS A 233 -9.01 -32.91 14.78
CA LYS A 233 -8.70 -34.27 15.23
C LYS A 233 -7.77 -34.30 16.44
N ASP A 234 -6.82 -33.38 16.48
CA ASP A 234 -5.85 -33.28 17.58
C ASP A 234 -6.50 -32.63 18.80
N ALA A 235 -7.34 -31.59 18.58
CA ALA A 235 -8.14 -30.99 19.65
C ALA A 235 -9.10 -32.02 20.30
N VAL A 236 -9.75 -32.88 19.50
CA VAL A 236 -10.61 -33.96 20.04
C VAL A 236 -9.79 -34.99 20.81
N ARG A 237 -8.60 -35.36 20.33
CA ARG A 237 -7.71 -36.27 21.08
C ARG A 237 -7.26 -35.67 22.40
N GLN A 238 -6.94 -34.38 22.44
CA GLN A 238 -6.52 -33.70 23.66
C GLN A 238 -7.63 -33.68 24.72
N VAL A 239 -8.89 -33.51 24.29
CA VAL A 239 -10.07 -33.65 25.18
C VAL A 239 -10.25 -35.09 25.65
N ASP A 240 -10.03 -36.07 24.77
CA ASP A 240 -10.10 -37.49 25.14
C ASP A 240 -9.01 -37.87 26.13
N ASP A 241 -7.79 -37.37 25.93
CA ASP A 241 -6.64 -37.56 26.81
C ASP A 241 -6.91 -36.92 28.18
N LEU A 242 -7.48 -35.70 28.22
CA LEU A 242 -7.93 -35.05 29.46
C LEU A 242 -9.01 -35.88 30.17
N GLY A 243 -9.99 -36.41 29.41
CA GLY A 243 -11.04 -37.27 29.95
C GLY A 243 -10.51 -38.58 30.52
N THR A 244 -9.49 -39.18 29.89
CA THR A 244 -8.81 -40.37 30.43
C THR A 244 -7.91 -40.06 31.61
N ALA A 245 -7.24 -38.90 31.63
CA ALA A 245 -6.45 -38.45 32.77
C ALA A 245 -7.33 -38.18 34.00
N ALA A 246 -8.52 -37.60 33.80
CA ALA A 246 -9.50 -37.41 34.87
C ALA A 246 -10.07 -38.74 35.41
N ARG A 247 -10.15 -39.78 34.57
CA ARG A 247 -10.55 -41.13 34.98
C ARG A 247 -9.44 -41.91 35.68
N GLN A 248 -8.17 -41.63 35.38
CA GLN A 248 -7.02 -42.24 36.04
C GLN A 248 -6.61 -41.50 37.31
N GLY A 249 -7.57 -41.11 38.15
CA GLY A 249 -7.33 -40.54 39.47
C GLY A 249 -6.48 -41.44 40.37
N SER A 250 -5.15 -41.39 40.20
CA SER A 250 -4.13 -41.78 41.15
C SER A 250 -3.26 -40.55 41.39
N VAL A 251 -3.81 -39.60 42.12
CA VAL A 251 -3.06 -38.50 42.73
C VAL A 251 -2.19 -39.13 43.82
N SER A 252 -0.96 -39.51 43.48
CA SER A 252 0.09 -39.66 44.49
C SER A 252 0.46 -38.26 44.97
N LYS A 253 -0.21 -37.87 46.06
CA LYS A 253 0.08 -36.74 46.91
C LYS A 253 1.48 -36.91 47.52
N ALA A 254 2.52 -36.44 46.83
CA ALA A 254 3.86 -36.35 47.40
C ALA A 254 4.65 -35.20 46.77
N THR A 255 5.29 -34.44 47.66
CA THR A 255 6.40 -33.51 47.42
C THR A 255 6.12 -32.26 46.59
N LEU A 256 5.46 -31.31 47.25
CA LEU A 256 5.58 -29.89 46.97
C LEU A 256 6.33 -29.27 48.16
N SER A 257 7.66 -29.33 48.10
CA SER A 257 8.56 -28.61 49.00
C SER A 257 9.89 -28.40 48.29
N ASP A 258 10.33 -27.15 48.31
CA ASP A 258 11.71 -26.70 48.12
C ASP A 258 12.23 -26.56 46.67
N ALA A 259 12.04 -25.37 46.12
CA ALA A 259 12.98 -24.80 45.14
C ALA A 259 13.22 -23.33 45.52
N GLU A 260 14.18 -23.16 46.43
CA GLU A 260 14.74 -21.89 46.84
C GLU A 260 15.41 -21.15 45.67
N LEU A 261 15.24 -19.83 45.69
CA LEU A 261 16.03 -18.86 44.95
C LEU A 261 17.52 -19.10 45.16
N SER A 262 18.27 -19.21 44.06
CA SER A 262 19.71 -18.89 44.02
C SER A 262 19.95 -17.91 42.88
N PRO A 263 20.24 -16.62 43.18
CA PRO A 263 20.98 -15.77 42.28
C PRO A 263 22.48 -16.02 42.52
N ASP A 264 23.23 -16.22 41.45
CA ASP A 264 24.69 -16.04 41.33
C ASP A 264 25.27 -17.14 40.43
N ALA A 265 25.25 -16.86 39.13
CA ALA A 265 26.09 -17.56 38.17
C ALA A 265 26.72 -16.50 37.25
N GLU A 266 27.74 -15.83 37.78
CA GLU A 266 28.78 -15.21 36.96
C GLU A 266 29.44 -16.30 36.11
N LEU A 267 29.40 -16.15 34.79
CA LEU A 267 30.17 -16.98 33.87
C LEU A 267 30.77 -16.09 32.76
N SER A 268 32.01 -15.71 33.05
CA SER A 268 33.20 -15.80 32.19
C SER A 268 33.10 -15.31 30.73
N PRO A 269 33.87 -14.27 30.36
CA PRO A 269 34.12 -13.93 28.97
C PRO A 269 35.41 -14.64 28.52
N ASP A 270 35.29 -15.70 27.73
CA ASP A 270 36.33 -16.10 26.76
C ASP A 270 35.92 -17.39 26.04
N ALA A 271 35.29 -17.22 24.87
CA ALA A 271 35.23 -18.24 23.84
C ALA A 271 35.08 -17.56 22.48
N ALA A 272 36.17 -16.94 22.04
CA ALA A 272 36.44 -16.78 20.63
C ALA A 272 36.47 -18.17 19.98
N LEU A 273 35.68 -18.36 18.91
CA LEU A 273 36.11 -18.99 17.65
C LEU A 273 34.94 -19.16 16.68
N GLY A 274 35.06 -18.47 15.54
CA GLY A 274 34.81 -19.04 14.23
C GLY A 274 33.36 -19.28 13.84
N ARG A 275 32.69 -18.24 13.35
CA ARG A 275 31.79 -18.39 12.19
C ARG A 275 31.98 -17.23 11.23
N ASP A 276 32.65 -17.55 10.14
CA ASP A 276 32.65 -16.79 8.90
C ASP A 276 31.20 -16.72 8.41
N ALA A 277 30.51 -15.65 8.77
CA ALA A 277 29.28 -15.23 8.11
C ALA A 277 29.70 -14.20 7.06
N GLU A 278 29.58 -14.57 5.79
CA GLU A 278 29.59 -13.66 4.64
C GLU A 278 28.55 -12.56 4.87
N LEU A 279 29.00 -11.46 5.45
CA LEU A 279 28.29 -10.20 5.55
C LEU A 279 28.31 -9.55 4.18
N LEU A 280 27.26 -9.81 3.40
CA LEU A 280 26.84 -8.98 2.28
C LEU A 280 26.92 -7.52 2.70
N SER A 281 27.89 -6.82 2.12
CA SER A 281 28.13 -5.40 2.31
C SER A 281 26.96 -4.63 1.70
N LEU A 282 25.91 -4.42 2.48
CA LEU A 282 24.89 -3.41 2.19
C LEU A 282 25.55 -2.05 2.36
N GLU A 283 25.90 -1.43 1.24
CA GLU A 283 26.29 -0.03 1.19
C GLU A 283 25.24 0.82 1.92
N PRO A 284 25.64 1.67 2.88
CA PRO A 284 24.70 2.52 3.59
C PRO A 284 24.07 3.50 2.59
N MET A 285 22.74 3.46 2.54
CA MET A 285 21.91 4.38 1.78
C MET A 285 22.27 5.82 2.17
N PRO A 286 22.56 6.72 1.22
CA PRO A 286 22.96 8.08 1.55
C PRO A 286 21.82 8.81 2.26
N GLU A 287 22.14 9.39 3.43
CA GLU A 287 21.21 10.17 4.23
C GLU A 287 20.59 11.31 3.39
N PRO A 288 19.27 11.56 3.53
CA PRO A 288 18.63 12.68 2.86
C PRO A 288 19.22 13.99 3.41
N ARG A 289 19.89 14.73 2.53
CA ARG A 289 20.40 16.06 2.79
C ARG A 289 19.23 16.99 3.11
N VAL A 290 19.02 17.27 4.38
CA VAL A 290 18.09 18.31 4.84
C VAL A 290 18.75 19.66 4.55
N GLU A 291 18.33 20.32 3.47
CA GLU A 291 18.73 21.71 3.25
C GLU A 291 18.04 22.58 4.31
N PRO A 292 18.78 23.49 4.97
CA PRO A 292 18.22 24.39 5.95
C PRO A 292 17.25 25.34 5.25
N TRP A 293 15.98 25.27 5.66
CA TRP A 293 14.97 26.25 5.29
C TRP A 293 15.48 27.62 5.71
N THR A 294 15.79 28.44 4.71
CA THR A 294 16.08 29.85 4.93
C THR A 294 14.75 30.55 5.13
N ASP A 295 14.56 31.01 6.37
CA ASP A 295 13.49 31.90 6.78
C ASP A 295 13.40 33.12 5.86
N GLY A 296 12.16 33.48 5.50
CA GLY A 296 11.82 34.87 5.20
C GLY A 296 11.45 35.19 3.76
N ALA A 297 10.25 34.78 3.34
CA ALA A 297 9.45 35.58 2.41
C ALA A 297 7.96 35.40 2.72
N PRO A 298 7.24 36.44 3.19
CA PRO A 298 5.81 36.36 3.34
C PRO A 298 5.16 36.30 1.96
N LEU A 299 4.41 35.22 1.71
CA LEU A 299 3.55 35.04 0.55
C LEU A 299 2.48 36.14 0.51
N MET A 300 2.80 37.26 -0.14
CA MET A 300 1.79 38.18 -0.66
C MET A 300 1.10 37.52 -1.86
N LEU A 301 -0.07 36.95 -1.60
CA LEU A 301 -1.05 36.59 -2.62
C LEU A 301 -1.43 37.87 -3.39
N LYS A 302 -0.94 37.98 -4.64
CA LYS A 302 -1.47 38.93 -5.63
C LYS A 302 -2.87 38.46 -6.04
N PRO A 303 -3.93 39.26 -5.87
CA PRO A 303 -5.19 39.05 -6.55
C PRO A 303 -5.15 39.83 -7.86
N GLN A 304 -4.83 39.20 -8.98
CA GLN A 304 -5.06 39.83 -10.28
C GLN A 304 -5.58 38.85 -11.33
N LEU A 305 -6.72 39.28 -11.88
CA LEU A 305 -7.17 39.12 -13.26
C LEU A 305 -7.91 37.82 -13.62
N LEU A 306 -9.13 37.73 -13.12
CA LEU A 306 -10.27 37.33 -13.95
C LEU A 306 -10.48 38.39 -15.05
N ARG A 307 -9.97 38.14 -16.25
CA ARG A 307 -10.40 38.84 -17.46
C ARG A 307 -10.44 37.87 -18.63
N ASN A 308 -11.54 37.94 -19.37
CA ASN A 308 -11.79 37.38 -20.70
C ASN A 308 -12.20 35.92 -20.80
N LEU A 309 -13.47 35.67 -20.48
CA LEU A 309 -14.33 34.87 -21.35
C LEU A 309 -15.68 35.61 -21.43
N ASN A 310 -15.98 36.23 -22.56
CA ASN A 310 -17.34 36.30 -23.11
C ASN A 310 -17.37 37.04 -24.46
N SER A 311 -18.04 36.37 -25.40
CA SER A 311 -18.67 36.80 -26.64
C SER A 311 -17.79 37.29 -27.79
N GLU A 312 -17.18 36.32 -28.50
CA GLU A 312 -17.34 36.30 -29.95
C GLU A 312 -18.72 35.69 -30.26
N ASP A 313 -19.75 36.53 -30.33
CA ASP A 313 -20.97 36.19 -31.07
C ASP A 313 -20.90 36.91 -32.40
N GLY A 314 -20.84 36.11 -33.46
CA GLY A 314 -21.02 36.57 -34.82
C GLY A 314 -22.42 37.14 -35.02
N ALA A 315 -22.50 38.18 -35.83
CA ALA A 315 -23.72 38.54 -36.52
C ALA A 315 -23.37 38.80 -37.98
N LEU A 316 -23.92 37.94 -38.83
CA LEU A 316 -24.17 38.14 -40.24
C LEU A 316 -24.75 39.54 -40.50
N ASN A 317 -24.13 40.28 -41.44
CA ASN A 317 -24.74 40.90 -42.61
C ASN A 317 -23.72 41.75 -43.37
#